data_AF-A0A848ZDH6-F1
#
_entry.id   AF-A0A848ZDH6-F1
#
_cell.length_a   1.000
_cell.length_b   1.000
_cell.length_c   1.000
_cell.angle_alpha   90.00
_cell.angle_beta   90.00
_cell.angle_gamma   90.00
#
_symmetry.space_group_name_H-M   'P 1'
#
loop_
_entity.id
_entity.type
_entity.pdbx_description
1 polymer ?
#
loop_
_entity_poly.entity_id
_entity_poly.type
_entity_poly.pdbx_seq_one_letter_code
_entity_poly.pdbx_strand_id
1 'polypeptide(L)'
;MKIHCPVCKMAYDIPDEKLSKPLVKAVCKQCSTKMIIDRDAKTARAVSEADSQISEDTTELESSPKLTGNVSSESTASERVRPESPPSQISDSVMGMSPKYPKHRDALIKGVVVAVVVIILAAGYLLFGRTQPAFRGFTQSPIKYLTKFINGYETYKVCESYLRSNKGLFRGLGRDLRFTLVKEEIRVQKGERTARLIVKAKGSSGTRNVLFQLKKQQGRWRIFYVGIELPNGEYETLFPKRRS
;
A
#
# COMPACT_ATOMS: atom_id res chain seq x y z
N MET A 1 20.54 -15.38 16.95
CA MET A 1 19.49 -15.83 17.91
C MET A 1 18.09 -15.89 17.27
N LYS A 2 17.18 -16.75 17.79
CA LYS A 2 15.77 -16.85 17.37
C LYS A 2 14.85 -15.99 18.24
N ILE A 3 14.04 -15.14 17.61
CA ILE A 3 13.10 -14.24 18.29
C ILE A 3 11.72 -14.39 17.68
N HIS A 4 10.69 -14.42 18.52
CA HIS A 4 9.31 -14.49 18.05
C HIS A 4 8.66 -13.10 18.09
N CYS A 5 7.92 -12.76 17.04
CA CYS A 5 7.11 -11.54 17.06
C CYS A 5 6.03 -11.66 18.16
N PRO A 6 5.88 -10.67 19.05
CA PRO A 6 4.88 -10.75 20.12
C PRO A 6 3.45 -10.81 19.59
N VAL A 7 3.20 -10.23 18.41
CA VAL A 7 1.87 -10.14 17.78
C VAL A 7 1.57 -11.36 16.89
N CYS A 8 2.38 -11.63 15.86
CA CYS A 8 2.06 -12.68 14.89
C CYS A 8 2.77 -14.02 15.13
N LYS A 9 3.58 -14.12 16.20
CA LYS A 9 4.35 -15.33 16.59
C LYS A 9 5.35 -15.87 15.56
N MET A 10 5.57 -15.17 14.45
CA MET A 10 6.58 -15.53 13.46
C MET A 10 7.99 -15.47 14.08
N ALA A 11 8.79 -16.50 13.83
CA ALA A 11 10.17 -16.60 14.29
C ALA A 11 11.12 -15.91 13.31
N TYR A 12 12.08 -15.15 13.84
CA TYR A 12 13.13 -14.47 13.11
C TYR A 12 14.49 -14.92 13.62
N ASP A 13 15.36 -15.34 12.70
CA ASP A 13 16.78 -15.54 12.98
C ASP A 13 17.53 -14.24 12.73
N ILE A 14 18.04 -13.65 13.80
CA ILE A 14 18.85 -12.42 13.76
C ILE A 14 20.31 -12.79 14.04
N PRO A 15 21.26 -12.51 13.13
CA PRO A 15 22.66 -12.78 13.38
C PRO A 15 23.20 -11.86 14.47
N ASP A 16 24.07 -12.37 15.33
CA ASP A 16 24.49 -11.66 16.55
C ASP A 16 25.31 -10.40 16.22
N GLU A 17 25.95 -10.36 15.06
CA GLU A 17 26.64 -9.17 14.49
C GLU A 17 25.72 -7.96 14.34
N LYS A 18 24.43 -8.18 14.13
CA LYS A 18 23.41 -7.14 13.95
C LYS A 18 22.86 -6.59 15.26
N LEU A 19 23.26 -7.15 16.39
CA LEU A 19 22.81 -6.78 17.73
C LEU A 19 23.92 -6.04 18.49
N SER A 20 24.51 -5.01 17.88
CA SER A 20 25.60 -4.24 18.47
C SER A 20 25.21 -3.44 19.71
N LYS A 21 23.90 -3.16 19.89
CA LYS A 21 23.34 -2.46 21.06
C LYS A 21 22.49 -3.41 21.91
N PRO A 22 22.39 -3.21 23.24
CA PRO A 22 21.58 -4.06 24.13
C PRO A 22 20.08 -4.01 23.80
N LEU A 23 19.62 -2.86 23.28
CA LEU A 23 18.25 -2.66 22.80
C LEU A 23 18.27 -2.30 21.32
N VAL A 24 17.60 -3.11 20.50
CA VAL A 24 17.48 -2.89 19.05
C VAL A 24 16.02 -2.73 18.67
N LYS A 25 15.70 -1.65 17.95
CA LYS A 25 14.37 -1.43 17.37
C LYS A 25 14.29 -2.16 16.03
N ALA A 26 13.29 -3.01 15.86
CA ALA A 26 13.04 -3.76 14.64
C ALA A 26 11.57 -3.69 14.23
N VAL A 27 11.27 -3.99 12.97
CA VAL A 27 9.90 -4.04 12.45
C VAL A 27 9.60 -5.43 11.93
N CYS A 28 8.51 -6.03 12.40
CA CYS A 28 8.05 -7.33 11.92
C CYS A 28 7.70 -7.24 10.43
N LYS A 29 8.32 -8.07 9.59
CA LYS A 29 8.02 -8.09 8.14
C LYS A 29 6.61 -8.58 7.81
N GLN A 30 6.02 -9.42 8.66
CA GLN A 30 4.71 -10.02 8.39
C GLN A 30 3.55 -9.11 8.82
N CYS A 31 3.59 -8.58 10.05
CA CYS A 31 2.50 -7.76 10.59
C CYS A 31 2.84 -6.26 10.73
N SER A 32 4.04 -5.84 10.32
CA SER A 32 4.51 -4.43 10.41
C SER A 32 4.58 -3.85 11.83
N THR A 33 4.46 -4.68 12.87
CA THR A 33 4.58 -4.23 14.26
C THR A 33 6.01 -3.82 14.59
N LYS A 34 6.19 -2.64 15.15
CA LYS A 34 7.47 -2.19 15.73
C LYS A 34 7.71 -2.92 17.04
N MET A 35 8.90 -3.51 17.20
CA MET A 35 9.31 -4.23 18.39
C MET A 35 10.66 -3.73 18.90
N ILE A 36 10.84 -3.79 20.21
CA ILE A 36 12.14 -3.61 20.87
C ILE A 36 12.63 -5.01 21.23
N ILE A 37 13.82 -5.33 20.76
CA ILE A 37 14.54 -6.55 21.03
C ILE A 37 15.54 -6.26 22.13
N ASP A 38 15.42 -6.99 23.24
CA ASP A 38 16.39 -6.99 24.33
C ASP A 38 17.35 -8.17 24.10
N ARG A 39 18.61 -7.85 23.82
CA ARG A 39 19.66 -8.83 23.53
C ARG A 39 19.95 -9.72 24.74
N ASP A 40 20.00 -9.12 25.92
CA ASP A 40 20.43 -9.80 27.15
C ASP A 40 19.32 -10.70 27.67
N ALA A 41 18.08 -10.20 27.64
CA ALA A 41 16.91 -10.98 28.01
C ALA A 41 16.46 -11.99 26.93
N LYS A 42 16.98 -11.89 25.69
CA LYS A 42 16.54 -12.68 24.52
C LYS A 42 15.03 -12.62 24.28
N THR A 43 14.41 -11.47 24.55
CA THR A 43 12.97 -11.26 24.38
C THR A 43 12.68 -10.12 23.42
N ALA A 44 11.48 -10.14 22.82
CA ALA A 44 10.97 -9.04 22.01
C ALA A 44 9.61 -8.58 22.56
N ARG A 45 9.48 -7.27 22.75
CA ARG A 45 8.23 -6.61 23.16
C ARG A 45 7.76 -5.65 22.08
N ALA A 46 6.44 -5.52 21.92
CA ALA A 46 5.88 -4.53 21.01
C ALA A 46 6.16 -3.12 21.57
N VAL A 47 6.53 -2.18 20.70
CA VAL A 47 6.69 -0.77 21.10
C VAL A 47 5.32 -0.26 21.50
N SER A 48 5.14 0.06 22.78
CA SER A 48 3.95 0.73 23.26
C SER A 48 4.06 2.23 23.00
N GLU A 49 2.93 2.94 22.89
CA GLU A 49 2.94 4.40 22.68
C GLU A 49 3.71 5.15 23.79
N ALA A 50 3.84 4.54 24.99
CA ALA A 50 4.58 5.08 26.12
C ALA A 50 6.12 5.06 25.94
N ASP A 51 6.67 4.17 25.10
CA ASP A 51 8.12 4.01 24.91
C ASP A 51 8.72 4.97 23.87
N SER A 52 7.89 5.84 23.29
CA SER A 52 8.28 6.74 22.19
C SER A 52 9.18 7.91 22.62
N GLN A 53 9.51 8.04 23.91
CA GLN A 53 10.34 9.12 24.46
C GLN A 53 11.76 8.69 24.85
N ILE A 54 12.17 7.44 24.58
CA ILE A 54 13.55 6.99 24.83
C ILE A 54 14.43 7.36 23.62
N SER A 55 15.36 8.28 23.89
CA SER A 55 16.34 8.98 23.02
C SER A 55 16.66 8.39 21.65
N GLU A 56 16.72 9.30 20.68
CA GLU A 56 17.06 9.12 19.26
C GLU A 56 18.55 8.77 19.02
N ASP A 57 19.01 7.65 19.58
CA ASP A 57 20.26 7.03 19.15
C ASP A 57 20.04 5.53 18.89
N THR A 58 19.19 5.22 17.91
CA THR A 58 18.93 3.83 17.51
C THR A 58 18.99 3.66 16.00
N THR A 59 19.92 2.82 15.54
CA THR A 59 20.10 2.43 14.15
C THR A 59 18.95 1.52 13.73
N GLU A 60 18.11 1.96 12.78
CA GLU A 60 17.06 1.12 12.20
C GLU A 60 17.70 0.00 11.38
N LEU A 61 17.40 -1.25 11.74
CA LEU A 61 18.03 -2.41 11.13
C LEU A 61 17.02 -3.21 10.31
N GLU A 62 17.23 -3.25 8.99
CA GLU A 62 16.40 -4.02 8.07
C GLU A 62 16.90 -5.48 8.03
N SER A 63 16.16 -6.40 8.66
CA SER A 63 16.49 -7.84 8.68
C SER A 63 15.83 -8.58 7.51
N SER A 64 16.61 -9.06 6.55
CA SER A 64 16.15 -9.95 5.46
C SER A 64 16.01 -11.40 5.93
N PRO A 65 14.89 -12.09 5.63
CA PRO A 65 14.76 -13.51 5.95
C PRO A 65 15.59 -14.34 4.97
N LYS A 66 16.54 -15.13 5.49
CA LYS A 66 17.09 -16.29 4.79
C LYS A 66 16.13 -17.45 5.02
N LEU A 67 15.50 -17.95 3.94
CA LEU A 67 14.87 -19.27 3.95
C LEU A 67 16.00 -20.31 3.96
N THR A 68 16.31 -20.88 5.13
CA THR A 68 17.18 -22.04 5.27
C THR A 68 16.33 -23.30 5.22
N GLY A 69 16.19 -23.85 4.01
CA GLY A 69 15.88 -25.27 3.82
C GLY A 69 17.19 -26.04 3.88
N ASN A 70 17.42 -26.77 4.98
CA ASN A 70 18.54 -27.69 5.12
C ASN A 70 18.23 -28.98 4.35
N VAL A 71 19.08 -29.32 3.38
CA VAL A 71 19.34 -30.73 3.02
C VAL A 71 20.84 -30.94 3.17
N SER A 72 21.16 -31.84 4.07
CA SER A 72 22.49 -32.27 4.49
C SER A 72 23.15 -33.12 3.41
N SER A 73 24.46 -32.94 3.18
CA SER A 73 25.41 -33.99 2.80
C SER A 73 26.85 -33.46 2.92
N GLU A 74 27.51 -33.86 4.02
CA GLU A 74 28.93 -34.25 4.07
C GLU A 74 29.30 -35.13 2.84
N SER A 75 30.53 -35.21 2.32
CA SER A 75 31.86 -34.77 2.73
C SER A 75 32.83 -35.11 1.57
N THR A 76 34.09 -34.69 1.72
CA THR A 76 35.30 -35.39 1.24
C THR A 76 35.90 -34.92 -0.08
N ALA A 77 37.04 -34.24 0.07
CA ALA A 77 38.04 -34.04 -0.96
C ALA A 77 38.63 -35.40 -1.39
N SER A 78 38.64 -35.68 -2.68
CA SER A 78 39.51 -36.70 -3.26
C SER A 78 39.92 -36.30 -4.67
N GLU A 79 41.20 -36.51 -4.91
CA GLU A 79 41.97 -36.25 -6.10
C GLU A 79 41.58 -37.15 -7.30
N ARG A 80 41.80 -36.59 -8.50
CA ARG A 80 42.02 -37.26 -9.79
C ARG A 80 40.86 -37.92 -10.57
N VAL A 81 41.10 -37.83 -11.88
CA VAL A 81 40.54 -38.53 -13.04
C VAL A 81 39.25 -37.95 -13.62
N ARG A 82 39.47 -37.22 -14.71
CA ARG A 82 38.52 -36.84 -15.76
C ARG A 82 37.92 -38.10 -16.41
N PRO A 83 36.60 -38.35 -16.30
CA PRO A 83 35.91 -39.30 -17.15
C PRO A 83 35.29 -38.56 -18.34
N GLU A 84 35.37 -39.18 -19.50
CA GLU A 84 34.72 -38.74 -20.73
C GLU A 84 33.21 -38.52 -20.52
N SER A 85 32.74 -37.42 -21.09
CA SER A 85 31.34 -37.04 -21.19
C SER A 85 30.52 -38.14 -21.87
N PRO A 86 29.42 -38.63 -21.27
CA PRO A 86 28.46 -39.46 -21.98
C PRO A 86 27.70 -38.60 -23.00
N PRO A 87 27.25 -39.21 -24.12
CA PRO A 87 26.55 -38.49 -25.18
C PRO A 87 25.26 -37.89 -24.64
N SER A 88 25.09 -36.60 -24.92
CA SER A 88 23.88 -35.83 -24.69
C SER A 88 22.67 -36.54 -25.29
N GLN A 89 21.91 -37.24 -24.45
CA GLN A 89 20.58 -37.69 -24.80
C GLN A 89 19.70 -36.46 -24.97
N ILE A 90 19.33 -36.22 -26.22
CA ILE A 90 18.35 -35.26 -26.67
C ILE A 90 17.05 -35.63 -25.95
N SER A 91 16.72 -34.88 -24.90
CA SER A 91 15.40 -34.93 -24.29
C SER A 91 14.41 -34.41 -25.32
N ASP A 92 13.74 -35.34 -26.00
CA ASP A 92 12.64 -35.05 -26.91
C ASP A 92 11.60 -34.21 -26.17
N SER A 93 11.58 -32.94 -26.54
CA SER A 93 10.69 -31.93 -26.01
C SER A 93 9.25 -32.31 -26.34
N VAL A 94 8.52 -32.75 -25.32
CA VAL A 94 7.07 -33.04 -25.32
C VAL A 94 6.22 -31.83 -25.77
N MET A 95 6.82 -30.66 -25.98
CA MET A 95 6.17 -29.48 -26.56
C MET A 95 5.78 -29.63 -28.05
N GLY A 96 6.18 -30.71 -28.73
CA GLY A 96 5.86 -30.96 -30.14
C GLY A 96 4.41 -31.34 -30.45
N MET A 97 3.58 -31.70 -29.46
CA MET A 97 2.20 -32.16 -29.71
C MET A 97 1.12 -31.06 -29.58
N SER A 98 1.49 -29.80 -29.31
CA SER A 98 0.50 -28.72 -29.36
C SER A 98 0.13 -28.43 -30.81
N PRO A 99 -1.15 -28.49 -31.21
CA PRO A 99 -1.57 -28.10 -32.54
C PRO A 99 -1.06 -26.69 -32.83
N LYS A 100 -0.51 -26.48 -34.04
CA LYS A 100 0.02 -25.19 -34.50
C LYS A 100 -1.02 -24.11 -34.20
N TYR A 101 -0.70 -23.21 -33.28
CA TYR A 101 -1.61 -22.16 -32.85
C TYR A 101 -1.98 -21.30 -34.08
N PRO A 102 -3.26 -21.23 -34.47
CA PRO A 102 -3.64 -20.58 -35.72
C PRO A 102 -3.45 -19.07 -35.57
N LYS A 103 -2.48 -18.51 -36.30
CA LYS A 103 -2.12 -17.07 -36.30
C LYS A 103 -3.32 -16.12 -36.50
N HIS A 104 -4.38 -16.59 -37.15
CA HIS A 104 -5.60 -15.82 -37.38
C HIS A 104 -6.41 -15.54 -36.10
N ARG A 105 -6.29 -16.38 -35.06
CA ARG A 105 -7.00 -16.16 -33.78
C ARG A 105 -6.48 -14.93 -33.04
N ASP A 106 -5.18 -14.66 -33.08
CA ASP A 106 -4.62 -13.47 -32.43
C ASP A 106 -5.05 -12.18 -33.12
N ALA A 107 -5.15 -12.19 -34.44
CA ALA A 107 -5.67 -11.06 -35.20
C ALA A 107 -7.15 -10.80 -34.86
N LEU A 108 -7.93 -11.87 -34.72
CA LEU A 108 -9.36 -11.79 -34.39
C LEU A 108 -9.58 -11.31 -32.94
N ILE A 109 -8.81 -11.83 -31.98
CA ILE A 109 -8.85 -11.37 -30.57
C ILE A 109 -8.46 -9.89 -30.50
N LYS A 110 -7.37 -9.47 -31.17
CA LYS A 110 -6.97 -8.05 -31.22
C LYS A 110 -8.06 -7.19 -31.86
N GLY A 111 -8.66 -7.64 -32.96
CA GLY A 111 -9.76 -6.95 -33.62
C GLY A 111 -10.98 -6.76 -32.71
N VAL A 112 -11.38 -7.82 -32.00
CA VAL A 112 -12.50 -7.79 -31.05
C VAL A 112 -12.21 -6.85 -29.88
N VAL A 113 -11.00 -6.91 -29.29
CA VAL A 113 -10.62 -6.01 -28.19
C VAL A 113 -10.65 -4.55 -28.64
N VAL A 114 -10.09 -4.24 -29.82
CA VAL A 114 -10.12 -2.87 -30.37
C VAL A 114 -11.57 -2.43 -30.61
N ALA A 115 -12.41 -3.27 -31.21
CA ALA A 115 -13.82 -2.96 -31.45
C ALA A 115 -14.57 -2.70 -30.15
N VAL A 116 -14.39 -3.53 -29.12
CA VAL A 116 -15.02 -3.34 -27.80
C VAL A 116 -14.57 -2.02 -27.15
N VAL A 117 -13.28 -1.69 -27.21
CA VAL A 117 -12.78 -0.41 -26.69
C VAL A 117 -13.40 0.78 -27.44
N VAL A 118 -13.50 0.71 -28.77
CA VAL A 118 -14.14 1.76 -29.58
C VAL A 118 -15.62 1.90 -29.23
N ILE A 119 -16.35 0.80 -29.05
CA ILE A 119 -17.77 0.81 -28.64
C ILE A 119 -17.93 1.43 -27.25
N ILE A 120 -17.09 1.07 -26.28
CA ILE A 120 -17.13 1.65 -24.93
C ILE A 120 -16.85 3.15 -24.98
N LEU A 121 -15.87 3.59 -25.78
CA LEU A 121 -15.57 5.02 -25.96
C LEU A 121 -16.72 5.76 -26.64
N ALA A 122 -17.32 5.18 -27.68
CA ALA A 122 -18.46 5.78 -28.40
C ALA A 122 -19.71 5.86 -27.51
N ALA A 123 -20.03 4.79 -26.78
CA ALA A 123 -21.13 4.77 -25.81
C ALA A 123 -20.88 5.76 -24.67
N GLY A 124 -19.65 5.81 -24.15
CA GLY A 124 -19.25 6.80 -23.15
C GLY A 124 -19.40 8.23 -23.67
N TYR A 125 -19.00 8.49 -24.92
CA TYR A 125 -19.16 9.80 -25.55
C TYR A 125 -20.64 10.17 -25.77
N LEU A 126 -21.47 9.24 -26.23
CA LEU A 126 -22.90 9.49 -26.46
C LEU A 126 -23.67 9.69 -25.15
N LEU A 127 -23.36 8.91 -24.11
CA LEU A 127 -24.06 8.96 -22.82
C LEU A 127 -23.60 10.14 -21.95
N PHE A 128 -22.31 10.46 -21.93
CA PHE A 128 -21.74 11.47 -21.03
C PHE A 128 -21.35 12.78 -21.73
N GLY A 129 -21.20 12.80 -23.05
CA GLY A 129 -20.76 13.96 -23.82
C GLY A 129 -21.79 15.09 -23.91
N ARG A 130 -23.08 14.81 -23.66
CA ARG A 130 -24.15 15.83 -23.77
C ARG A 130 -24.48 16.57 -22.48
N THR A 131 -24.12 16.06 -21.31
CA THR A 131 -24.74 16.53 -20.06
C THR A 131 -23.78 16.88 -18.92
N GLN A 132 -22.47 16.63 -19.00
CA GLN A 132 -21.57 16.96 -17.88
C GLN A 132 -20.31 17.78 -18.24
N PRO A 133 -20.12 18.98 -17.61
CA PRO A 133 -18.87 19.75 -17.72
C PRO A 133 -17.65 19.00 -17.12
N ALA A 134 -17.86 17.89 -16.42
CA ALA A 134 -16.82 17.04 -15.83
C ALA A 134 -15.92 16.32 -16.86
N PHE A 135 -16.36 16.17 -18.12
CA PHE A 135 -15.63 15.41 -19.15
C PHE A 135 -14.69 16.25 -20.03
N ARG A 136 -14.71 17.59 -19.94
CA ARG A 136 -13.74 18.45 -20.67
C ARG A 136 -12.28 18.14 -20.33
N GLY A 137 -12.02 17.68 -19.10
CA GLY A 137 -10.68 17.29 -18.66
C GLY A 137 -10.20 15.96 -19.25
N PHE A 138 -11.12 15.07 -19.64
CA PHE A 138 -10.78 13.77 -20.23
C PHE A 138 -10.33 13.91 -21.68
N THR A 139 -10.99 14.77 -22.48
CA THR A 139 -10.66 14.95 -23.90
C THR A 139 -9.33 15.65 -24.14
N GLN A 140 -8.87 16.52 -23.22
CA GLN A 140 -7.56 17.17 -23.33
C GLN A 140 -6.39 16.28 -22.90
N SER A 141 -6.60 15.32 -21.99
CA SER A 141 -5.53 14.44 -21.51
C SER A 141 -6.06 13.16 -20.86
N PRO A 142 -6.48 12.15 -21.64
CA PRO A 142 -7.14 10.95 -21.13
C PRO A 142 -6.24 10.17 -20.16
N ILE A 143 -4.93 10.16 -20.40
CA ILE A 143 -3.92 9.52 -19.52
C ILE A 143 -3.83 10.24 -18.16
N LYS A 144 -3.87 11.58 -18.12
CA LYS A 144 -3.87 12.35 -16.86
C LYS A 144 -5.18 12.17 -16.09
N TYR A 145 -6.30 12.09 -16.79
CA TYR A 145 -7.60 11.82 -16.16
C TYR A 145 -7.66 10.42 -15.56
N LEU A 146 -7.24 9.39 -16.30
CA LEU A 146 -7.15 8.01 -15.80
C LEU A 146 -6.18 7.88 -14.63
N THR A 147 -4.99 8.48 -14.71
CA THR A 147 -4.03 8.45 -13.59
C THR A 147 -4.52 9.23 -12.38
N LYS A 148 -5.26 10.32 -12.55
CA LYS A 148 -5.92 11.04 -11.45
C LYS A 148 -7.07 10.25 -10.85
N PHE A 149 -7.83 9.52 -11.68
CA PHE A 149 -8.92 8.65 -11.24
C PHE A 149 -8.40 7.44 -10.46
N ILE A 150 -7.33 6.79 -10.96
CA ILE A 150 -6.70 5.64 -10.30
C ILE A 150 -5.98 6.08 -9.02
N ASN A 151 -5.21 7.18 -9.05
CA ASN A 151 -4.46 7.64 -7.87
C ASN A 151 -5.32 8.37 -6.83
N GLY A 152 -6.39 9.06 -7.23
CA GLY A 152 -7.32 9.74 -6.33
C GLY A 152 -8.30 8.80 -5.62
N TYR A 153 -8.49 7.59 -6.16
CA TYR A 153 -9.29 6.57 -5.49
C TYR A 153 -8.63 6.08 -4.19
N GLU A 154 -7.28 6.05 -4.13
CA GLU A 154 -6.55 5.66 -2.93
C GLU A 154 -6.71 6.68 -1.79
N THR A 155 -6.64 7.98 -2.09
CA THR A 155 -6.76 9.05 -1.09
C THR A 155 -8.16 9.07 -0.48
N TYR A 156 -9.20 8.97 -1.32
CA TYR A 156 -10.58 8.90 -0.85
C TYR A 156 -10.84 7.66 0.03
N LYS A 157 -10.33 6.49 -0.37
CA LYS A 157 -10.44 5.26 0.44
C LYS A 157 -9.81 5.40 1.82
N VAL A 158 -8.67 6.08 1.93
CA VAL A 158 -8.02 6.32 3.22
C VAL A 158 -8.88 7.23 4.09
N CYS A 159 -9.45 8.31 3.54
CA CYS A 159 -10.38 9.18 4.25
C CYS A 159 -11.65 8.44 4.68
N GLU A 160 -12.25 7.66 3.78
CA GLU A 160 -13.45 6.87 4.07
C GLU A 160 -13.20 5.85 5.18
N SER A 161 -12.08 5.13 5.12
CA SER A 161 -11.68 4.18 6.17
C SER A 161 -11.50 4.88 7.53
N TYR A 162 -10.89 6.06 7.53
CA TYR A 162 -10.74 6.86 8.75
C TYR A 162 -12.09 7.30 9.33
N LEU A 163 -13.00 7.80 8.48
CA LEU A 163 -14.34 8.23 8.88
C LEU A 163 -15.16 7.06 9.46
N ARG A 164 -15.09 5.89 8.83
CA ARG A 164 -15.76 4.67 9.30
C ARG A 164 -15.19 4.14 10.61
N SER A 165 -13.88 4.24 10.80
CA SER A 165 -13.19 3.81 12.03
C SER A 165 -13.41 4.80 13.18
N ASN A 166 -13.64 6.08 12.87
CA ASN A 166 -13.77 7.16 13.84
C ASN A 166 -15.17 7.80 13.87
N LYS A 167 -16.23 6.99 13.72
CA LYS A 167 -17.63 7.49 13.80
C LYS A 167 -17.92 8.31 15.05
N GLY A 168 -17.21 8.03 16.15
CA GLY A 168 -17.29 8.78 17.40
C GLY A 168 -16.99 10.28 17.27
N LEU A 169 -16.06 10.67 16.39
CA LEU A 169 -15.70 12.06 16.14
C LEU A 169 -16.82 12.87 15.47
N PHE A 170 -17.77 12.18 14.83
CA PHE A 170 -18.85 12.77 14.05
C PHE A 170 -20.22 12.55 14.68
N ARG A 171 -20.28 12.24 15.99
CA ARG A 171 -21.55 12.02 16.71
C ARG A 171 -22.53 13.20 16.58
N GLY A 172 -22.01 14.43 16.48
CA GLY A 172 -22.83 15.63 16.27
C GLY A 172 -23.58 15.67 14.92
N LEU A 173 -23.21 14.83 13.95
CA LEU A 173 -23.92 14.70 12.67
C LEU A 173 -25.06 13.67 12.71
N GLY A 174 -25.18 12.90 13.80
CA GLY A 174 -26.22 11.89 13.97
C GLY A 174 -25.86 10.50 13.42
N ARG A 175 -26.88 9.71 13.09
CA ARG A 175 -26.74 8.33 12.56
C ARG A 175 -26.61 8.34 11.03
N ASP A 176 -26.26 7.17 10.47
CA ASP A 176 -26.22 6.90 9.02
C ASP A 176 -25.37 7.89 8.21
N LEU A 177 -24.14 8.11 8.68
CA LEU A 177 -23.19 9.00 8.02
C LEU A 177 -22.91 8.52 6.58
N ARG A 178 -23.24 9.38 5.61
CA ARG A 178 -22.88 9.27 4.20
C ARG A 178 -21.81 10.29 3.87
N PHE A 179 -20.84 9.88 3.07
CA PHE A 179 -19.68 10.71 2.74
C PHE A 179 -19.58 10.91 1.24
N THR A 180 -19.42 12.16 0.79
CA THR A 180 -19.30 12.50 -0.63
C THR A 180 -18.08 13.38 -0.84
N LEU A 181 -17.22 13.01 -1.79
CA LEU A 181 -16.07 13.84 -2.16
C LEU A 181 -16.55 15.11 -2.86
N VAL A 182 -16.18 16.27 -2.31
CA VAL A 182 -16.52 17.59 -2.88
C VAL A 182 -15.37 18.11 -3.74
N LYS A 183 -14.15 18.04 -3.20
CA LYS A 183 -12.95 18.59 -3.84
C LYS A 183 -11.74 17.74 -3.48
N GLU A 184 -10.88 17.52 -4.46
CA GLU A 184 -9.58 16.90 -4.27
C GLU A 184 -8.50 17.73 -4.96
N GLU A 185 -7.42 18.00 -4.24
CA GLU A 185 -6.25 18.69 -4.74
C GLU A 185 -4.99 17.92 -4.33
N ILE A 186 -4.26 17.41 -5.32
CA ILE A 186 -2.98 16.72 -5.10
C ILE A 186 -1.87 17.67 -5.48
N ARG A 187 -0.92 17.88 -4.57
CA ARG A 187 0.26 18.71 -4.76
C ARG A 187 1.52 17.86 -4.62
N VAL A 188 2.54 18.22 -5.38
CA VAL A 188 3.88 17.64 -5.27
C VAL A 188 4.83 18.78 -4.99
N GLN A 189 5.45 18.79 -3.81
CA GLN A 189 6.42 19.81 -3.41
C GLN A 189 7.68 19.13 -2.87
N LYS A 190 8.86 19.50 -3.38
CA LYS A 190 10.15 18.95 -2.94
C LYS A 190 10.20 17.41 -2.94
N GLY A 191 9.61 16.77 -3.94
CA GLY A 191 9.53 15.30 -4.05
C GLY A 191 8.45 14.66 -3.16
N GLU A 192 7.82 15.43 -2.28
CA GLU A 192 6.76 14.96 -1.40
C GLU A 192 5.38 15.17 -2.02
N ARG A 193 4.55 14.12 -1.98
CA ARG A 193 3.17 14.19 -2.46
C ARG A 193 2.23 14.43 -1.29
N THR A 194 1.47 15.52 -1.36
CA THR A 194 0.40 15.84 -0.42
C THR A 194 -0.93 15.88 -1.14
N ALA A 195 -2.01 15.56 -0.43
CA ALA A 195 -3.36 15.60 -0.95
C ALA A 195 -4.26 16.33 0.04
N ARG A 196 -5.07 17.25 -0.45
CA ARG A 196 -6.09 17.98 0.29
C ARG A 196 -7.45 17.56 -0.24
N LEU A 197 -8.26 16.94 0.61
CA LEU A 197 -9.60 16.46 0.25
C LEU A 197 -10.64 17.17 1.12
N ILE A 198 -11.70 17.66 0.48
CA ILE A 198 -12.90 18.15 1.17
C ILE A 198 -13.99 17.11 0.95
N VAL A 199 -14.47 16.53 2.04
CA VAL A 199 -15.50 15.50 2.05
C VAL A 199 -16.72 16.03 2.77
N LYS A 200 -17.88 15.98 2.11
CA LYS A 200 -19.16 16.32 2.72
C LYS A 200 -19.67 15.12 3.50
N ALA A 201 -19.79 15.26 4.81
CA ALA A 201 -20.35 14.27 5.72
C ALA A 201 -21.81 14.64 6.03
N LYS A 202 -22.75 13.81 5.56
CA LYS A 202 -24.20 13.96 5.80
C LYS A 202 -24.65 12.88 6.77
N GLY A 203 -25.22 13.29 7.90
CA GLY A 203 -25.92 12.38 8.81
C GLY A 203 -27.37 12.81 9.03
N SER A 204 -28.06 12.15 9.95
CA SER A 204 -29.46 12.45 10.28
C SER A 204 -29.67 13.86 10.82
N SER A 205 -28.67 14.43 11.52
CA SER A 205 -28.79 15.72 12.20
C SER A 205 -28.27 16.90 11.38
N GLY A 206 -27.66 16.65 10.22
CA GLY A 206 -27.17 17.71 9.37
C GLY A 206 -26.06 17.28 8.42
N THR A 207 -25.45 18.26 7.78
CA THR A 207 -24.33 18.06 6.86
C THR A 207 -23.21 19.01 7.19
N ARG A 208 -21.97 18.53 7.23
CA ARG A 208 -20.77 19.36 7.41
C ARG A 208 -19.68 18.94 6.43
N ASN A 209 -18.82 19.90 6.08
CA ASN A 209 -17.62 19.59 5.31
C ASN A 209 -16.49 19.19 6.26
N VAL A 210 -15.72 18.19 5.85
CA VAL A 210 -14.58 17.66 6.57
C VAL A 210 -13.36 17.79 5.66
N LEU A 211 -12.36 18.51 6.14
CA LEU A 211 -11.09 18.70 5.47
C LEU A 211 -10.10 17.63 5.91
N PHE A 212 -9.58 16.88 4.95
CA PHE A 212 -8.49 15.94 5.12
C PHE A 212 -7.24 16.48 4.46
N GLN A 213 -6.11 16.38 5.15
CA GLN A 213 -4.81 16.51 4.53
C GLN A 213 -4.02 15.21 4.72
N LEU A 214 -3.52 14.71 3.59
CA LEU A 214 -2.77 13.47 3.51
C LEU A 214 -1.38 13.74 2.95
N LYS A 215 -0.43 12.92 3.37
CA LYS A 215 0.95 12.92 2.91
C LYS A 215 1.34 11.51 2.52
N LYS A 216 2.03 11.35 1.39
CA LYS A 216 2.49 10.05 0.91
C LYS A 216 3.83 9.72 1.58
N GLN A 217 3.82 8.72 2.45
CA GLN A 217 5.00 8.22 3.16
C GLN A 217 5.23 6.76 2.79
N GLN A 218 6.46 6.41 2.36
CA GLN A 218 6.83 5.03 1.98
C GLN A 218 5.83 4.41 0.98
N GLY A 219 5.39 5.19 -0.01
CA GLY A 219 4.44 4.75 -1.03
C GLY A 219 2.98 4.68 -0.57
N ARG A 220 2.65 4.95 0.71
CA ARG A 220 1.29 4.89 1.25
C ARG A 220 0.79 6.26 1.68
N TRP A 221 -0.49 6.55 1.44
CA TRP A 221 -1.13 7.76 1.93
C TRP A 221 -1.43 7.67 3.43
N ARG A 222 -1.06 8.70 4.18
CA ARG A 222 -1.37 8.82 5.60
C ARG A 222 -2.02 10.16 5.88
N ILE A 223 -3.08 10.14 6.68
CA ILE A 223 -3.76 11.34 7.16
C ILE A 223 -2.88 11.97 8.24
N PHE A 224 -2.56 13.25 8.09
CA PHE A 224 -1.85 14.01 9.11
C PHE A 224 -2.70 15.15 9.69
N TYR A 225 -3.79 15.53 9.02
CA TYR A 225 -4.73 16.52 9.50
C TYR A 225 -6.17 16.15 9.14
N VAL A 226 -7.07 16.31 10.10
CA VAL A 226 -8.52 16.25 9.89
C VAL A 226 -9.14 17.44 10.59
N GLY A 227 -9.94 18.23 9.86
CA GLY A 227 -10.71 19.33 10.43
C GLY A 227 -12.15 19.29 9.98
N ILE A 228 -13.08 19.76 10.82
CA ILE A 228 -14.49 19.93 10.48
C ILE A 228 -14.80 21.41 10.31
N GLU A 229 -15.52 21.74 9.24
CA GLU A 229 -15.91 23.12 8.97
C GLU A 229 -16.99 23.57 9.96
N LEU A 230 -16.74 24.71 10.58
CA LEU A 230 -17.64 25.42 11.48
C LEU A 230 -18.53 26.39 10.67
N PRO A 231 -19.64 26.87 11.25
CA PRO A 231 -20.53 27.83 10.56
C PRO A 231 -19.87 29.13 10.13
N ASN A 232 -18.78 29.53 10.79
CA ASN A 232 -17.98 30.71 10.45
C ASN A 232 -16.99 30.48 9.28
N GLY A 233 -16.94 29.26 8.72
CA GLY A 233 -16.00 28.86 7.66
C GLY A 233 -14.61 28.46 8.15
N GLU A 234 -14.36 28.51 9.46
CA GLU A 234 -13.13 28.00 10.04
C GLU A 234 -13.16 26.48 10.21
N TYR A 235 -11.98 25.87 10.39
CA TYR A 235 -11.87 24.42 10.56
C TYR A 235 -11.44 24.10 11.99
N GLU A 236 -12.32 23.44 12.74
CA GLU A 236 -11.99 22.87 14.03
C GLU A 236 -11.16 21.60 13.82
N THR A 237 -9.98 21.53 14.45
CA THR A 237 -9.05 20.41 14.26
C THR A 237 -9.50 19.19 15.07
N LEU A 238 -9.85 18.11 14.37
CA LEU A 238 -10.19 16.82 14.98
C LEU A 238 -8.97 15.90 15.13
N PHE A 239 -7.99 16.05 14.24
CA PHE A 239 -6.74 15.28 14.26
C PHE A 239 -5.56 16.15 13.80
N PRO A 240 -4.41 16.11 14.49
CA PRO A 240 -4.14 15.32 15.70
C PRO A 240 -4.92 15.84 16.92
N LYS A 241 -5.30 14.94 17.85
CA LYS A 241 -5.89 15.37 19.12
C LYS A 241 -4.86 16.21 19.86
N ARG A 242 -5.15 17.49 20.10
CA ARG A 242 -4.36 18.28 21.05
C ARG A 242 -4.49 17.57 22.41
N ARG A 243 -3.36 17.15 22.98
CA ARG A 243 -3.33 16.73 24.40
C ARG A 243 -3.61 17.99 25.20
N SER A 244 -4.84 18.10 25.70
CA SER A 244 -5.25 19.07 26.71
C SER A 244 -4.93 18.51 28.09
#